data_AF-Q585S6-F1
#
_entry.id   AF-Q585S6-F1
#
_cell.length_a   1.000
_cell.length_b   1.000
_cell.length_c   1.000
_cell.angle_alpha   90.00
_cell.angle_beta   90.00
_cell.angle_gamma   90.00
#
_symmetry.space_group_name_H-M   'P 1'
#
loop_
_entity.id
_entity.type
_entity.pdbx_description
1 polymer ?
#
loop_
_entity_poly.entity_id
_entity_poly.type
_entity_poly.pdbx_seq_one_letter_code
_entity_poly.pdbx_strand_id
1 'polypeptide(L)'
;MKHMPFREIAQLCCRLQSSQGNDTRIQSAVIDSIRSQVLDGSTLPLVMQRLVKDGNWKLALCVIKSHHLDKAGIRRDHNIWPIMERAAPCDESRSAMRKALITLFASTCCFHRRS
;
A
#
# COMPACT_ATOMS: atom_id res chain seq x y z
N MET A 1 -22.78 -9.42 1.53
CA MET A 1 -21.91 -8.26 1.85
C MET A 1 -20.53 -8.81 2.20
N LYS A 2 -19.44 -8.43 1.53
CA LYS A 2 -18.09 -8.83 1.98
C LYS A 2 -17.89 -8.27 3.39
N HIS A 3 -17.56 -9.12 4.35
CA HIS A 3 -17.23 -8.67 5.69
C HIS A 3 -15.99 -7.78 5.58
N MET A 4 -16.13 -6.47 5.81
CA MET A 4 -14.97 -5.59 5.83
C MET A 4 -14.15 -5.94 7.08
N PRO A 5 -12.91 -6.41 6.93
CA PRO A 5 -12.14 -6.91 8.05
C PRO A 5 -11.47 -5.73 8.77
N PHE A 6 -12.27 -4.82 9.34
CA PHE A 6 -11.77 -3.59 9.98
C PHE A 6 -10.78 -3.88 11.11
N ARG A 7 -11.06 -4.94 11.89
CA ARG A 7 -10.19 -5.34 13.00
C ARG A 7 -8.86 -5.87 12.47
N GLU A 8 -8.89 -6.67 11.42
CA GLU A 8 -7.72 -7.28 10.81
C GLU A 8 -6.90 -6.23 10.06
N ILE A 9 -7.55 -5.25 9.40
CA ILE A 9 -6.89 -4.07 8.82
C ILE A 9 -6.19 -3.27 9.92
N ALA A 10 -6.86 -3.03 11.06
CA ALA A 10 -6.23 -2.34 12.18
C ALA A 10 -5.03 -3.12 12.73
N GLN A 11 -5.15 -4.44 12.89
CA GLN A 11 -4.05 -5.31 13.30
C GLN A 11 -2.90 -5.30 12.30
N LEU A 12 -3.19 -5.33 11.00
CA LEU A 12 -2.18 -5.21 9.94
C LEU A 12 -1.45 -3.87 10.03
N CYS A 13 -2.18 -2.77 10.19
CA CYS A 13 -1.59 -1.45 10.39
C CYS A 13 -0.68 -1.40 11.62
N CYS A 14 -1.12 -1.97 12.76
CA CYS A 14 -0.27 -2.07 13.96
C CYS A 14 0.99 -2.91 13.72
N ARG A 15 0.87 -4.04 13.02
CA ARG A 15 2.02 -4.90 12.64
C ARG A 15 3.00 -4.14 11.75
N LEU A 16 2.49 -3.43 10.75
CA LEU A 16 3.29 -2.63 9.84
C LEU A 16 3.98 -1.47 10.57
N GLN A 17 3.30 -0.79 11.48
CA GLN A 17 3.91 0.28 12.30
C GLN A 17 4.99 -0.29 13.23
N SER A 18 4.75 -1.46 13.83
CA SER A 18 5.71 -2.18 14.68
C SER A 18 6.93 -2.69 13.92
N SER A 19 6.90 -2.72 12.58
CA SER A 19 8.07 -3.05 11.76
C SER A 19 9.18 -2.00 11.86
N GLN A 20 8.87 -0.79 12.35
CA GLN A 20 9.80 0.35 12.47
C GLN A 20 10.54 0.69 11.15
N GLY A 21 9.90 0.44 10.00
CA GLY A 21 10.51 0.71 8.69
C GLY A 21 11.48 -0.38 8.20
N ASN A 22 11.62 -1.50 8.91
CA ASN A 22 12.39 -2.63 8.40
C ASN A 22 11.66 -3.26 7.21
N ASP A 23 12.26 -3.14 6.02
CA ASP A 23 11.66 -3.60 4.76
C ASP A 23 11.31 -5.09 4.81
N THR A 24 12.20 -5.96 5.31
CA THR A 24 11.94 -7.41 5.42
C THR A 24 10.69 -7.69 6.25
N ARG A 25 10.52 -7.00 7.39
CA ARG A 25 9.33 -7.17 8.24
C ARG A 25 8.06 -6.65 7.57
N ILE A 26 8.16 -5.55 6.82
CA ILE A 26 7.05 -5.01 6.03
C ILE A 26 6.65 -6.02 4.96
N GLN A 27 7.60 -6.54 4.19
CA GLN A 27 7.32 -7.54 3.16
C GLN A 27 6.69 -8.80 3.75
N SER A 28 7.20 -9.28 4.90
CA SER A 28 6.60 -10.41 5.63
C SER A 28 5.16 -10.14 6.07
N ALA A 29 4.88 -8.95 6.63
CA ALA A 29 3.51 -8.60 7.02
C ALA A 29 2.57 -8.48 5.79
N VAL A 30 3.07 -7.97 4.67
CA VAL A 30 2.33 -7.87 3.42
C VAL A 30 2.00 -9.27 2.87
N ILE A 31 2.98 -10.16 2.72
CA ILE A 31 2.70 -11.50 2.20
C ILE A 31 1.78 -12.31 3.12
N ASP A 32 1.93 -12.18 4.44
CA ASP A 32 1.04 -12.83 5.41
C ASP A 32 -0.40 -12.35 5.26
N SER A 33 -0.60 -11.03 5.14
CA SER A 33 -1.94 -10.44 5.01
C SER A 33 -2.62 -10.76 3.68
N ILE A 34 -1.84 -10.91 2.60
CA ILE A 34 -2.34 -11.39 1.32
C ILE A 34 -2.80 -12.84 1.46
N ARG A 35 -1.98 -13.69 2.07
CA ARG A 35 -2.31 -15.11 2.30
C ARG A 35 -3.54 -15.28 3.19
N SER A 36 -3.70 -14.44 4.20
CA SER A 36 -4.87 -14.45 5.08
C SER A 36 -6.09 -13.71 4.51
N GLN A 37 -6.04 -13.26 3.25
CA GLN A 37 -7.11 -12.51 2.57
C GLN A 37 -7.52 -11.20 3.28
N VAL A 38 -6.65 -10.66 4.12
CA VAL A 38 -6.84 -9.35 4.77
C VAL A 38 -6.43 -8.22 3.84
N LEU A 39 -5.42 -8.47 2.99
CA LEU A 39 -4.95 -7.53 1.99
C LEU A 39 -5.26 -8.04 0.57
N ASP A 40 -6.18 -7.35 -0.09
CA ASP A 40 -6.63 -7.57 -1.46
C ASP A 40 -6.83 -6.23 -2.17
N GLY A 41 -7.24 -6.25 -3.44
CA GLY A 41 -7.44 -5.03 -4.22
C GLY A 41 -8.51 -4.08 -3.65
N SER A 42 -9.47 -4.60 -2.87
CA SER A 42 -10.55 -3.80 -2.27
C SER A 42 -10.19 -3.22 -0.89
N THR A 43 -9.30 -3.89 -0.17
CA THR A 43 -8.86 -3.51 1.19
C THR A 43 -7.58 -2.69 1.18
N LEU A 44 -6.74 -2.81 0.13
CA LEU A 44 -5.52 -2.03 -0.02
C LEU A 44 -5.75 -0.51 0.15
N PRO A 45 -6.76 0.13 -0.47
CA PRO A 45 -7.03 1.56 -0.26
C PRO A 45 -7.35 1.91 1.20
N LEU A 46 -8.04 1.02 1.92
CA LEU A 46 -8.40 1.22 3.33
C LEU A 46 -7.18 1.14 4.25
N VAL A 47 -6.28 0.18 3.99
CA VAL A 47 -5.00 0.05 4.71
C VAL A 47 -4.17 1.32 4.48
N MET A 48 -4.10 1.81 3.23
CA MET A 48 -3.36 3.04 2.92
C MET A 48 -3.95 4.25 3.62
N GLN A 49 -5.27 4.43 3.57
CA GLN A 49 -5.96 5.51 4.26
C GLN A 49 -5.67 5.50 5.76
N ARG A 50 -5.64 4.31 6.39
CA ARG A 50 -5.35 4.19 7.82
C ARG A 50 -3.91 4.55 8.14
N LEU A 51 -2.94 4.00 7.41
CA LEU A 51 -1.52 4.30 7.61
C LEU A 51 -1.23 5.79 7.43
N VAL A 52 -1.82 6.40 6.40
CA VAL A 52 -1.71 7.84 6.12
C VAL A 52 -2.31 8.68 7.24
N LYS A 53 -3.50 8.32 7.74
CA LYS A 53 -4.15 9.03 8.85
C LYS A 53 -3.29 9.04 10.12
N ASP A 54 -2.54 7.96 10.35
CA ASP A 54 -1.62 7.84 11.48
C ASP A 54 -0.24 8.50 11.19
N GLY A 55 -0.09 9.27 10.11
CA GLY A 55 1.14 9.96 9.72
C GLY A 55 2.21 9.05 9.10
N ASN A 56 1.92 7.77 8.91
CA ASN A 56 2.86 6.76 8.43
C ASN A 56 2.87 6.65 6.89
N TRP A 57 2.93 7.79 6.20
CA TRP A 57 2.91 7.84 4.74
C TRP A 57 4.12 7.13 4.09
N LYS A 58 5.29 7.14 4.75
CA LYS A 58 6.48 6.41 4.28
C LYS A 58 6.23 4.90 4.28
N LEU A 59 5.62 4.39 5.35
CA LEU A 59 5.26 2.98 5.49
C LEU A 59 4.19 2.58 4.46
N ALA A 60 3.17 3.42 4.26
CA ALA A 60 2.18 3.24 3.21
C ALA A 60 2.84 3.12 1.82
N LEU A 61 3.83 3.96 1.54
CA LEU A 61 4.58 3.90 0.29
C LEU A 61 5.37 2.59 0.15
N CYS A 62 6.01 2.11 1.22
CA CYS A 62 6.70 0.81 1.22
C CYS A 62 5.74 -0.35 0.94
N VAL A 63 4.53 -0.31 1.52
CA VAL A 63 3.51 -1.35 1.28
C VAL A 63 3.04 -1.34 -0.18
N ILE A 64 2.72 -0.18 -0.75
CA ILE A 64 2.28 -0.09 -2.17
C ILE A 64 3.40 -0.53 -3.12
N LYS A 65 4.66 -0.28 -2.77
CA LYS A 65 5.84 -0.73 -3.52
C LYS A 65 6.12 -2.22 -3.40
N SER A 66 5.44 -2.94 -2.51
CA SER A 66 5.68 -4.37 -2.32
C SER A 66 5.43 -5.15 -3.61
N HIS A 67 6.46 -5.90 -4.04
CA HIS A 67 6.38 -6.82 -5.16
C HIS A 67 5.41 -7.99 -4.90
N HIS A 68 5.03 -8.24 -3.63
CA HIS A 68 4.04 -9.25 -3.29
C HIS A 68 2.64 -8.87 -3.80
N LEU A 69 2.33 -7.58 -3.90
CA LEU A 69 1.08 -7.12 -4.51
C LEU A 69 1.03 -7.53 -5.98
N ASP A 70 2.11 -7.31 -6.73
CA ASP A 70 2.22 -7.71 -8.14
C ASP A 70 2.14 -9.23 -8.29
N LYS A 71 2.89 -9.97 -7.46
CA LYS A 71 2.90 -11.44 -7.48
C LYS A 71 1.52 -12.04 -7.18
N ALA A 72 0.73 -11.38 -6.33
CA ALA A 72 -0.62 -11.80 -5.99
C ALA A 72 -1.70 -11.27 -6.96
N GLY A 73 -1.31 -10.49 -7.99
CA GLY A 73 -2.25 -9.86 -8.91
C GLY A 73 -3.12 -8.77 -8.28
N ILE A 74 -2.70 -8.22 -7.13
CA ILE A 74 -3.41 -7.16 -6.43
C ILE A 74 -3.13 -5.85 -7.14
N ARG A 75 -4.13 -5.38 -7.90
CA ARG A 75 -4.07 -4.09 -8.57
C ARG A 75 -4.11 -2.93 -7.57
N ARG A 76 -3.25 -1.95 -7.81
CA ARG A 76 -3.22 -0.69 -7.08
C ARG A 76 -4.36 0.18 -7.60
N ASP A 77 -5.34 0.47 -6.74
CA ASP A 77 -6.43 1.38 -7.09
C ASP A 77 -5.87 2.79 -7.32
N HIS A 78 -6.36 3.48 -8.35
CA HIS A 78 -6.04 4.88 -8.62
C HIS A 78 -6.48 5.80 -7.47
N ASN A 79 -7.46 5.39 -6.66
CA ASN A 79 -7.86 6.08 -5.43
C ASN A 79 -6.74 6.16 -4.38
N ILE A 80 -5.73 5.29 -4.46
CA ILE A 80 -4.55 5.36 -3.59
C ILE A 80 -3.75 6.63 -3.86
N TRP A 81 -3.74 7.12 -5.10
CA TRP A 81 -2.99 8.32 -5.48
C TRP A 81 -3.37 9.56 -4.68
N PRO A 82 -4.64 10.02 -4.69
CA PRO A 82 -5.04 11.20 -3.91
C PRO A 82 -4.93 10.98 -2.40
N ILE A 83 -5.09 9.74 -1.90
CA ILE A 83 -4.90 9.42 -0.48
C ILE A 83 -3.45 9.69 -0.07
N MET A 84 -2.52 9.16 -0.85
CA MET A 84 -1.09 9.32 -0.60
C MET A 84 -0.70 10.80 -0.75
N GLU A 85 -1.06 11.46 -1.84
CA GLU A 85 -0.66 12.84 -2.11
C GLU A 85 -1.06 13.84 -1.01
N ARG A 86 -2.24 13.65 -0.40
CA ARG A 86 -2.71 14.45 0.74
C ARG A 86 -1.99 14.13 2.04
N ALA A 87 -1.39 12.96 2.17
CA ALA A 87 -0.66 12.52 3.35
C ALA A 87 0.68 13.23 3.54
N ALA A 88 1.25 13.76 2.45
CA ALA A 88 2.58 14.33 2.47
C ALA A 88 2.59 15.65 3.28
N PRO A 89 3.45 15.77 4.31
CA PRO A 89 3.43 16.94 5.21
C PRO A 89 3.99 18.21 4.57
N CYS A 90 4.81 18.09 3.53
CA CYS A 90 5.44 19.21 2.83
C CYS A 90 5.55 18.94 1.32
N ASP A 91 5.83 19.98 0.54
CA ASP A 91 5.95 19.90 -0.92
C ASP A 91 7.07 18.99 -1.40
N GLU A 92 8.18 18.91 -0.67
CA GLU A 92 9.28 17.98 -0.96
C GLU A 92 8.83 16.53 -0.82
N SER A 93 8.16 16.21 0.29
CA SER A 93 7.59 14.87 0.52
C SER A 93 6.53 14.54 -0.52
N ARG A 94 5.71 15.52 -0.90
CA ARG A 94 4.68 15.37 -1.94
C ARG A 94 5.32 15.09 -3.30
N SER A 95 6.40 15.79 -3.63
CA SER A 95 7.15 15.60 -4.88
C SER A 95 7.85 14.24 -4.93
N ALA A 96 8.49 13.82 -3.84
CA ALA A 96 9.10 12.49 -3.72
C ALA A 96 8.06 11.38 -3.86
N MET A 97 6.89 11.57 -3.23
CA MET A 97 5.78 10.63 -3.32
C MET A 97 5.19 10.58 -4.73
N ARG A 98 4.94 11.72 -5.38
CA ARG A 98 4.50 11.78 -6.78
C ARG A 98 5.46 11.02 -7.68
N LYS A 99 6.77 11.24 -7.57
CA LYS A 99 7.78 10.49 -8.33
C LYS A 99 7.64 8.98 -8.12
N ALA A 100 7.51 8.56 -6.86
CA ALA A 100 7.34 7.15 -6.53
C ALA A 100 6.03 6.55 -7.07
N LEU A 101 4.92 7.28 -6.99
CA LEU A 101 3.63 6.86 -7.54
C LEU A 101 3.67 6.81 -9.07
N ILE A 102 4.26 7.80 -9.74
CA ILE A 102 4.47 7.78 -11.19
C ILE A 102 5.20 6.51 -11.59
N THR A 103 6.31 6.15 -10.94
CA THR A 103 7.04 4.91 -11.25
C THR A 103 6.16 3.66 -11.09
N LEU A 104 5.39 3.59 -10.01
CA LEU A 104 4.52 2.44 -9.73
C LEU A 104 3.37 2.31 -10.73
N PHE A 105 2.67 3.41 -11.03
CA PHE A 105 1.55 3.40 -11.96
C PHE A 105 2.00 3.40 -13.45
N ALA A 106 3.19 3.91 -13.77
CA ALA A 106 3.76 3.78 -15.11
C ALA A 106 4.11 2.32 -15.43
N SER A 107 4.66 1.57 -14.47
CA SER A 107 4.95 0.14 -14.66
C SER A 107 3.70 -0.70 -14.92
N THR A 108 2.54 -0.30 -14.39
CA THR A 108 1.28 -1.01 -14.64
C THR A 108 0.73 -0.82 -16.05
N CYS A 109 1.12 0.25 -16.77
CA CYS A 109 0.74 0.44 -18.17
C CYS A 109 1.48 -0.51 -19.13
N CYS A 110 2.67 -0.99 -18.76
CA CYS A 110 3.47 -1.87 -19.63
C CYS A 110 3.11 -3.36 -19.52
N PHE A 111 2.29 -3.77 -18.56
CA PHE A 111 1.92 -5.19 -18.40
C PHE A 111 0.81 -5.67 -19.35
N HIS A 112 0.34 -4.80 -20.26
CA HIS A 112 -0.67 -5.16 -21.28
C HIS A 112 -0.06 -5.60 -22.63
N ARG A 113 1.15 -6.16 -22.62
CA ARG A 113 1.79 -6.70 -23.83
C ARG A 113 2.35 -8.11 -23.62
N ARG A 114 1.47 -9.05 -23.26
CA ARG A 114 1.58 -10.51 -23.49
C ARG A 114 0.12 -11.00 -23.52
N SER A 115 -0.47 -11.01 -24.72
CA SER A 115 -0.61 -12.20 -25.58
C SER A 115 -1.45 -13.27 -24.90
#